data_AF-A0A970HF69-F1
#
_entry.id   AF-A0A970HF69-F1
#
_cell.length_a   1.000
_cell.length_b   1.000
_cell.length_c   1.000
_cell.angle_alpha   90.00
_cell.angle_beta   90.00
_cell.angle_gamma   90.00
#
_symmetry.space_group_name_H-M   'P 1'
#
loop_
_entity.id
_entity.type
_entity.pdbx_description
1 polymer ?
#
loop_
_entity_poly.entity_id
_entity_poly.type
_entity_poly.pdbx_seq_one_letter_code
_entity_poly.pdbx_strand_id
1 'polypeptide(L)' 'MDRFFFQLSVIDVFDREVMAYHLGLCCTAKDAVRVLRRAVAKRGLSARCQLILRTDNEP' A
#
# COMPACT_ATOMS: atom_id res chain seq x y z
N MET A 1 15.82 12.47 21.03
CA MET A 1 14.96 12.72 19.86
C MET A 1 14.62 11.37 19.26
N ASP A 2 13.35 10.98 19.34
CA ASP A 2 12.89 9.75 18.70
C ASP A 2 12.98 9.91 17.19
N ARG A 3 13.78 9.05 16.56
CA ARG A 3 13.90 8.96 15.12
C ARG A 3 12.94 7.87 14.67
N PHE A 4 11.74 8.25 14.25
CA PHE A 4 10.76 7.34 13.70
C PHE A 4 10.46 7.68 12.24
N PHE A 5 9.93 6.68 11.54
CA PHE A 5 9.37 6.82 10.21
C PHE A 5 8.01 6.13 10.19
N PHE A 6 7.14 6.58 9.31
CA PHE A 6 5.92 5.88 8.97
C PHE A 6 6.20 4.91 7.83
N GLN A 7 5.69 3.70 7.96
CA GLN A 7 5.68 2.71 6.91
C GLN A 7 4.24 2.40 6.52
N LEU A 8 3.95 2.45 5.21
CA LEU A 8 2.71 1.95 4.65
C LEU A 8 3.05 0.92 3.57
N SER A 9 2.60 -0.31 3.75
CA SER A 9 2.81 -1.40 2.80
C SER A 9 1.49 -1.84 2.18
N VAL A 10 1.49 -2.09 0.87
CA VAL A 10 0.40 -2.80 0.18
C VAL A 10 0.85 -4.25 0.00
N ILE A 11 0.08 -5.17 0.57
CA ILE A 11 0.36 -6.60 0.59
C ILE A 11 -0.67 -7.28 -0.29
N ASP A 12 -0.22 -8.13 -1.21
CA ASP A 12 -1.11 -9.08 -1.87
C ASP A 12 -1.35 -10.26 -0.91
N VAL A 13 -2.60 -10.48 -0.51
CA VAL A 13 -2.96 -11.48 0.51
C VAL A 13 -2.78 -12.91 0.01
N PHE A 14 -2.86 -13.13 -1.31
CA PHE A 14 -2.78 -14.48 -1.88
C PHE A 14 -1.37 -15.06 -1.80
N ASP A 15 -0.37 -14.30 -2.23
CA ASP A 15 1.04 -14.73 -2.25
C ASP A 15 1.89 -14.11 -1.13
N ARG A 16 1.31 -13.24 -0.30
CA ARG A 16 1.95 -12.54 0.82
C ARG A 16 3.08 -11.60 0.38
N GLU A 17 3.13 -11.22 -0.89
CA GLU A 17 4.15 -10.32 -1.40
C GLU A 17 3.83 -8.85 -1.06
N VAL A 18 4.84 -8.10 -0.59
CA VAL A 18 4.76 -6.64 -0.49
C VAL A 18 4.88 -6.03 -1.88
N MET A 19 3.73 -5.68 -2.46
CA MET A 19 3.63 -5.14 -3.82
C MET A 19 4.29 -3.77 -3.95
N ALA A 20 4.09 -2.89 -2.96
CA ALA A 20 4.69 -1.57 -2.89
C ALA A 20 4.66 -1.06 -1.44
N TYR A 21 5.52 -0.10 -1.13
CA TYR A 21 5.51 0.56 0.17
C TYR A 21 5.88 2.04 0.08
N HIS A 22 5.56 2.78 1.13
CA HIS A 22 6.04 4.13 1.43
C HIS A 22 6.77 4.11 2.77
N LEU A 23 7.91 4.79 2.82
CA LEU A 23 8.74 4.96 4.01
C LEU A 23 9.13 6.43 4.11
N GLY A 24 8.73 7.11 5.18
CA GLY A 24 9.03 8.54 5.32
C GLY A 24 8.64 9.13 6.66
N LEU A 25 9.05 10.38 6.90
CA LEU A 25 8.76 11.11 8.14
C LEU A 25 7.27 11.52 8.26
N CYS A 26 6.52 11.43 7.17
CA CYS A 26 5.06 11.60 7.12
C CYS A 26 4.45 10.48 6.27
N CYS A 27 3.21 10.11 6.57
CA CYS A 27 2.41 9.23 5.71
C CYS A 27 1.01 9.83 5.55
N THR A 28 0.76 10.41 4.37
CA THR A 28 -0.50 11.09 4.05
C THR A 28 -1.36 10.24 3.12
N ALA A 29 -2.62 10.64 2.93
CA ALA A 29 -3.49 10.02 1.93
C ALA A 29 -2.89 10.03 0.51
N LYS A 30 -2.09 11.05 0.15
CA LYS A 30 -1.40 11.11 -1.16
C LYS A 30 -0.35 10.01 -1.30
N ASP A 31 0.36 9.71 -0.21
CA ASP A 31 1.34 8.62 -0.18
C ASP A 31 0.62 7.27 -0.34
N ALA A 32 -0.50 7.08 0.36
CA ALA A 32 -1.32 5.88 0.22
C ALA A 32 -1.83 5.65 -1.22
N VAL A 33 -2.39 6.68 -1.86
CA VAL A 33 -2.82 6.60 -3.26
C VAL A 33 -1.66 6.27 -4.19
N ARG A 34 -0.47 6.87 -3.96
CA ARG A 34 0.73 6.60 -4.77
C ARG A 34 1.19 5.15 -4.63
N VAL A 35 1.25 4.62 -3.41
CA VAL A 35 1.65 3.23 -3.16
C VAL A 35 0.65 2.26 -3.77
N LEU A 36 -0.65 2.49 -3.61
CA LEU A 36 -1.69 1.65 -4.19
C LEU A 36 -1.61 1.62 -5.72
N ARG A 37 -1.43 2.77 -6.37
CA ARG A 37 -1.25 2.84 -7.84
C ARG A 37 -0.04 2.04 -8.30
N ARG A 38 1.08 2.11 -7.58
CA ARG A 38 2.28 1.33 -7.88
C ARG A 38 2.03 -0.17 -7.73
N ALA A 39 1.34 -0.60 -6.67
CA ALA A 39 1.00 -2.00 -6.44
C ALA A 39 0.10 -2.56 -7.56
N VAL A 40 -0.97 -1.83 -7.91
CA VAL A 40 -1.89 -2.18 -9.00
C VAL A 40 -1.15 -2.31 -10.34
N ALA A 41 -0.27 -1.35 -10.64
CA ALA A 41 0.52 -1.38 -11.86
C ALA A 41 1.52 -2.55 -11.88
N LYS A 42 2.22 -2.82 -10.76
CA LYS A 42 3.17 -3.93 -10.63
C LYS A 42 2.49 -5.29 -10.83
N ARG A 43 1.28 -5.46 -10.30
CA ARG A 43 0.49 -6.68 -10.43
C ARG A 43 -0.20 -6.83 -11.80
N GLY A 44 -0.15 -5.80 -12.65
CA GLY A 44 -0.76 -5.83 -13.98
C GLY A 44 -2.28 -5.91 -13.95
N LEU A 45 -2.93 -5.40 -12.90
CA LEU A 45 -4.38 -5.49 -12.75
C LEU A 45 -5.09 -4.57 -13.74
N SER A 46 -6.07 -5.11 -14.44
CA SER A 46 -6.93 -4.35 -15.34
C SER A 46 -8.23 -3.94 -14.64
N ALA A 47 -8.97 -2.99 -15.21
CA ALA A 47 -10.28 -2.58 -14.70
C ALA A 47 -11.33 -3.71 -14.70
N ARG A 48 -11.07 -4.82 -15.39
CA ARG A 48 -11.94 -6.02 -15.40
C ARG A 48 -11.67 -6.95 -14.23
N CYS A 49 -10.55 -6.77 -13.51
CA CYS A 49 -10.24 -7.56 -12.32
C CYS A 49 -11.04 -7.02 -11.14
N GLN A 50 -11.75 -7.89 -10.43
CA GLN A 50 -12.44 -7.52 -9.20
C GLN A 50 -11.41 -7.35 -8.08
N LEU A 51 -10.90 -6.13 -7.90
CA LEU A 51 -9.97 -5.78 -6.83
C LEU A 51 -10.73 -5.58 -5.51
N ILE A 52 -10.35 -6.34 -4.48
CA ILE A 52 -10.80 -6.14 -3.11
C ILE A 52 -9.68 -5.43 -2.34
N LEU A 53 -9.93 -4.20 -1.89
CA LEU A 53 -9.02 -3.45 -1.03
C LEU A 53 -9.52 -3.53 0.43
N ARG A 54 -8.62 -3.85 1.35
CA ARG A 54 -8.88 -3.81 2.79
C ARG A 54 -7.80 -2.99 3.48
N THR A 55 -8.21 -2.20 4.46
CA THR A 55 -7.32 -1.47 5.36
C THR A 55 -7.62 -1.95 6.77
N ASP A 56 -6.58 -2.36 7.49
CA ASP A 56 -6.70 -2.66 8.90
C ASP A 56 -6.62 -1.33 9.67
N ASN A 57 -7.78 -0.83 10.08
CA ASN A 57 -7.93 0.43 10.84
C ASN A 57 -8.79 0.17 12.07
N GLU A 58 -8.61 -0.99 12.70
CA GLU A 58 -9.15 -1.27 14.02
C GLU A 58 -8.50 -0.29 15.04
N PRO A 59 -9.23 0.19 16.07
CA PRO A 59 -8.75 1.22 17.02
C PRO A 59 -7.57 0.81 17.90
#